data_AF-M0NC21-F1
#
_entry.id   AF-M0NC21-F1
#
_cell.length_a   1.000
_cell.length_b   1.000
_cell.length_c   1.000
_cell.angle_alpha   90.00
_cell.angle_beta   90.00
_cell.angle_gamma   90.00
#
_symmetry.space_group_name_H-M   'P 1'
#
loop_
_entity.id
_entity.type
_entity.pdbx_description
1 polymer ?
#
loop_
_entity_poly.entity_id
_entity_poly.type
_entity_poly.pdbx_seq_one_letter_code
_entity_poly.pdbx_strand_id
1 'polypeptide(L)'
;MTDSPLPPRANQYIVEHHDATPEELLRETGLPESRREQVEHLCAVSRYAYFGDREENDDEGLQFNRVEWTDVADWDVSSKE
;
A
#
# COMPACT_ATOMS: atom_id res chain seq x y z
N MET A 1 -20.61 -0.56 5.97
CA MET A 1 -19.21 -0.29 5.59
C MET A 1 -19.13 1.17 5.22
N THR A 2 -18.16 1.94 5.73
CA THR A 2 -18.08 3.37 5.45
C THR A 2 -17.53 3.59 4.05
N ASP A 3 -18.42 3.75 3.07
CA ASP A 3 -18.13 4.14 1.66
C ASP A 3 -17.46 5.52 1.51
N SER A 4 -17.10 6.18 2.60
CA SER A 4 -16.40 7.46 2.52
C SER A 4 -14.94 7.24 2.09
N PRO A 5 -14.41 8.07 1.19
CA PRO A 5 -13.00 7.99 0.80
C PRO A 5 -12.07 8.24 1.99
N LEU A 6 -10.83 7.72 1.90
CA LEU A 6 -9.78 8.03 2.86
C LEU A 6 -9.49 9.55 2.84
N PRO A 7 -9.13 10.15 4.00
CA PRO A 7 -8.80 11.56 4.04
C PRO A 7 -7.52 11.85 3.24
N PRO A 8 -7.35 13.06 2.68
CA PRO A 8 -6.19 13.41 1.84
C PRO A 8 -4.83 13.15 2.49
N ARG A 9 -4.74 13.25 3.82
CA ARG A 9 -3.51 12.95 4.58
C ARG A 9 -3.00 11.52 4.40
N ALA A 10 -3.88 10.54 4.15
CA ALA A 10 -3.47 9.15 3.90
C ALA A 10 -2.76 9.02 2.56
N ASN A 11 -3.30 9.68 1.53
CA ASN A 11 -2.66 9.74 0.21
C ASN A 11 -1.34 10.52 0.26
N GLN A 12 -1.28 11.61 1.03
CA GLN A 12 -0.03 12.35 1.19
C GLN A 12 1.04 11.48 1.87
N TYR A 13 0.68 10.76 2.94
CA TYR A 13 1.62 9.91 3.66
C TYR A 13 2.20 8.79 2.79
N ILE A 14 1.38 8.06 2.04
CA ILE A 14 1.86 6.96 1.18
C ILE A 14 2.70 7.47 -0.02
N VAL A 15 2.51 8.72 -0.45
CA VAL A 15 3.36 9.37 -1.46
C VAL A 15 4.70 9.82 -0.86
N GLU A 16 4.78 10.08 0.44
CA GLU A 16 6.05 10.40 1.10
C GLU A 16 6.78 9.14 1.58
N HIS A 17 6.04 8.06 1.84
CA HIS A 17 6.52 6.78 2.39
C HIS A 17 5.98 5.59 1.58
N HIS A 18 6.57 5.34 0.41
CA HIS A 18 6.10 4.31 -0.54
C HIS A 18 6.20 2.88 0.00
N ASP A 19 7.04 2.67 1.01
CA ASP A 19 7.26 1.41 1.71
C ASP A 19 6.38 1.28 2.97
N ALA A 20 5.53 2.26 3.30
CA ALA A 20 4.71 2.20 4.50
C ALA A 20 3.74 1.01 4.49
N THR A 21 3.69 0.33 5.63
CA THR A 21 2.72 -0.72 5.91
C THR A 21 1.33 -0.15 6.24
N PRO A 22 0.25 -0.94 6.07
CA PRO A 22 -1.10 -0.56 6.51
C PRO A 22 -1.15 -0.13 7.98
N GLU A 23 -0.44 -0.85 8.86
CA GLU A 23 -0.32 -0.53 10.28
C GLU A 23 0.32 0.84 10.50
N GLU A 24 1.42 1.14 9.81
CA GLU A 24 2.09 2.44 9.90
C GLU A 24 1.20 3.55 9.39
N LEU A 25 0.52 3.35 8.26
CA LEU A 25 -0.37 4.36 7.70
C LEU A 25 -1.56 4.63 8.62
N LEU A 26 -2.20 3.60 9.20
CA LEU A 26 -3.26 3.77 10.19
C LEU A 26 -2.76 4.56 11.42
N ARG A 27 -1.58 4.21 11.93
CA ARG A 27 -0.97 4.83 13.11
C ARG A 27 -0.61 6.29 12.87
N GLU A 28 0.13 6.59 11.81
CA GLU A 28 0.64 7.94 11.51
C GLU A 28 -0.46 8.88 11.05
N THR A 29 -1.45 8.37 10.33
CA THR A 29 -2.60 9.17 9.95
C THR A 29 -3.63 9.24 11.07
N GLY A 30 -3.56 8.42 12.12
CA GLY A 30 -4.60 8.36 13.16
C GLY A 30 -5.97 7.97 12.59
N LEU A 31 -5.98 7.07 11.60
CA LEU A 31 -7.20 6.46 11.07
C LEU A 31 -7.64 5.31 11.97
N PRO A 32 -8.96 5.09 12.13
CA PRO A 32 -9.45 3.96 12.92
C PRO A 32 -9.23 2.64 12.18
N GLU A 33 -9.06 1.56 12.94
CA GLU A 33 -8.87 0.19 12.43
C GLU A 33 -9.97 -0.27 11.46
N SER A 34 -11.18 0.27 11.60
CA SER A 34 -12.30 0.00 10.68
C SER A 34 -12.04 0.44 9.22
N ARG A 35 -10.95 1.18 8.97
CA ARG A 35 -10.49 1.61 7.65
C ARG A 35 -9.41 0.70 7.06
N ARG A 36 -9.00 -0.35 7.78
CA ARG A 36 -7.91 -1.26 7.40
C ARG A 36 -8.00 -1.73 5.95
N GLU A 37 -9.13 -2.28 5.52
CA GLU A 37 -9.29 -2.76 4.13
C GLU A 37 -9.04 -1.66 3.09
N GLN A 38 -9.51 -0.43 3.35
CA GLN A 38 -9.27 0.70 2.45
C GLN A 38 -7.81 1.14 2.44
N VAL A 39 -7.14 1.06 3.60
CA VAL A 39 -5.73 1.38 3.76
C VAL A 39 -4.85 0.32 3.10
N GLU A 40 -5.15 -0.96 3.28
CA GLU A 40 -4.49 -2.08 2.62
C GLU A 40 -4.57 -1.94 1.11
N HIS A 41 -5.75 -1.61 0.56
CA HIS A 41 -5.89 -1.35 -0.86
C HIS A 41 -5.06 -0.14 -1.33
N LEU A 42 -5.05 0.97 -0.58
CA LEU A 42 -4.23 2.14 -0.90
C LEU A 42 -2.73 1.76 -0.93
N CYS A 43 -2.25 1.09 0.11
CA CYS A 43 -0.87 0.63 0.21
C CYS A 43 -0.51 -0.32 -0.94
N ALA A 44 -1.36 -1.30 -1.25
CA ALA A 44 -1.12 -2.27 -2.32
C ALA A 44 -0.98 -1.59 -3.69
N VAL A 45 -1.93 -0.73 -4.03
CA VAL A 45 -1.96 -0.01 -5.31
C VAL A 45 -0.77 0.93 -5.44
N SER A 46 -0.45 1.69 -4.38
CA SER A 46 0.73 2.56 -4.37
C SER A 46 2.00 1.74 -4.54
N ARG A 47 2.19 0.67 -3.76
CA ARG A 47 3.39 -0.14 -3.82
C ARG A 47 3.59 -0.81 -5.17
N TYR A 48 2.53 -1.36 -5.75
CA TYR A 48 2.55 -1.89 -7.11
C TYR A 48 2.96 -0.81 -8.13
N ALA A 49 2.43 0.41 -8.03
CA ALA A 49 2.78 1.51 -8.93
C ALA A 49 4.26 1.90 -8.85
N TYR A 50 4.86 1.79 -7.67
CA TYR A 50 6.25 2.19 -7.43
C TYR A 50 7.27 1.08 -7.74
N PHE A 51 6.91 -0.19 -7.48
CA PHE A 51 7.87 -1.31 -7.55
C PHE A 51 7.50 -2.39 -8.55
N GLY A 52 6.33 -2.31 -9.20
CA GLY A 52 5.87 -3.33 -10.16
C GLY A 52 6.76 -3.49 -11.39
N ASP A 53 7.49 -2.45 -11.79
CA ASP A 53 8.41 -2.50 -12.95
C ASP A 53 9.80 -3.09 -12.60
N ARG A 54 10.02 -3.55 -11.37
CA ARG A 54 11.30 -4.14 -10.95
C ARG A 54 11.40 -5.60 -11.40
N GLU A 55 12.58 -6.01 -11.84
CA GLU A 55 12.84 -7.38 -12.34
C GLU A 55 12.49 -8.44 -11.29
N GLU A 56 12.69 -8.17 -10.00
CA GLU A 56 12.33 -9.07 -8.92
C GLU A 56 10.81 -9.28 -8.76
N ASN A 57 9.98 -8.38 -9.31
CA ASN A 57 8.52 -8.38 -9.19
C ASN A 57 7.82 -8.66 -10.55
N ASP A 58 8.58 -8.86 -11.64
CA ASP A 58 8.11 -8.82 -13.04
C ASP A 58 7.21 -10.03 -13.47
N ASP A 59 7.01 -11.03 -12.61
CA ASP A 59 6.43 -12.33 -13.02
C ASP A 59 5.08 -12.71 -12.37
N GLU A 60 4.43 -11.83 -11.61
CA GLU A 60 3.29 -12.28 -10.79
C GLU A 60 1.90 -12.24 -11.49
N GLY A 61 1.79 -11.75 -12.72
CA GLY A 61 0.50 -11.64 -13.42
C GLY A 61 -0.54 -10.74 -12.72
N LEU A 62 -0.08 -9.97 -11.74
CA LEU A 62 -0.87 -9.03 -10.96
C LEU A 62 -1.36 -7.87 -11.84
N GLN A 63 -2.51 -7.31 -11.46
CA GLN A 63 -3.10 -6.16 -12.14
C GLN A 63 -3.30 -5.05 -11.12
N PHE A 64 -2.92 -3.82 -11.48
CA PHE A 64 -3.02 -2.63 -10.63
C PHE A 64 -4.38 -2.49 -9.91
N ASN A 65 -5.49 -2.82 -10.59
CA ASN A 65 -6.84 -2.69 -10.04
C ASN A 65 -7.33 -3.91 -9.26
N ARG A 66 -6.49 -4.94 -9.10
CA ARG A 66 -6.81 -6.20 -8.41
C ARG A 66 -5.78 -6.60 -7.36
N VAL A 67 -4.67 -5.87 -7.27
CA VAL A 67 -3.59 -6.16 -6.32
C VAL A 67 -4.10 -6.01 -4.89
N GLU A 68 -3.84 -7.02 -4.08
CA GLU A 68 -4.10 -7.03 -2.64
C GLU A 68 -2.79 -6.79 -1.90
N TRP A 69 -2.88 -6.29 -0.66
CA TRP A 69 -1.68 -5.99 0.12
C TRP A 69 -0.80 -7.23 0.33
N THR A 70 -1.40 -8.40 0.53
CA THR A 70 -0.69 -9.67 0.72
C THR A 70 0.14 -10.10 -0.48
N ASP A 71 -0.20 -9.65 -1.69
CA ASP A 71 0.55 -9.98 -2.89
C ASP A 71 1.88 -9.20 -2.94
N VAL A 72 1.89 -7.98 -2.40
CA VAL A 72 3.00 -7.03 -2.52
C VAL A 72 3.61 -6.63 -1.18
N ALA A 73 3.22 -7.29 -0.09
CA ALA A 73 3.64 -6.94 1.28
C ALA A 73 5.16 -7.03 1.47
N ASP A 74 5.80 -7.95 0.75
CA ASP A 74 7.25 -8.19 0.81
C ASP A 74 8.02 -7.50 -0.32
N TRP A 75 7.32 -6.86 -1.26
CA TRP A 75 7.98 -6.07 -2.30
C TRP A 75 8.64 -4.84 -1.66
N ASP A 76 9.91 -4.60 -2.01
CA ASP A 76 10.75 -3.49 -1.52
C ASP A 76 11.33 -3.61 -0.09
N VAL A 77 11.18 -4.74 0.60
CA VAL A 77 11.89 -4.96 1.88
C VAL A 77 13.39 -5.26 1.68
N SER A 78 13.87 -5.35 0.43
CA SER A 78 15.19 -5.90 0.07
C SER A 78 16.36 -4.90 0.01
N SER A 79 16.25 -3.69 0.58
CA SER A 79 17.34 -2.69 0.55
C SER A 79 18.17 -2.57 1.85
N LYS A 80 18.12 -3.57 2.74
CA LYS A 80 18.96 -3.60 3.96
C LYS A 80 19.60 -4.97 4.18
N GLU A 81 20.52 -5.35 3.30
CA GLU A 81 21.64 -6.25 3.64
C GLU A 81 22.97 -5.56 3.36
#